data_AF-A0A975PHA0-F1
#
_entry.id   AF-A0A975PHA0-F1
#
_cell.length_a   1.000
_cell.length_b   1.000
_cell.length_c   1.000
_cell.angle_alpha   90.00
_cell.angle_beta   90.00
_cell.angle_gamma   90.00
#
_symmetry.space_group_name_H-M   'P 1'
#
loop_
_entity.id
_entity.type
_entity.pdbx_description
1 polymer ?
#
loop_
_entity_poly.entity_id
_entity_poly.type
_entity_poly.pdbx_seq_one_letter_code
_entity_poly.pdbx_strand_id
1 'polypeptide(L)'
;MKPRFFRSVLPLALVISMPPLAKGGITDTDLSIGSSNTVTASSGAGAFGQGNTVSDKSVAIGYNSEASGKSIAVGSGSHATDRSAAFGNGTYADEGSLATGFSVQAYKSSLAAGSNVFLSSDTRQTFASGDTISVYHAATSGVIGTYNGINLAPYDENAEVSAGSESDSFIAGYSNLILRGVSRSGRANVLLGQYNIIDTTAAGFSQYEASVLLGSNNTSSQTESWALGKGNIAQTRTVTLGTYNATVSDASLIIGNGTSDSVRSNALVVLKNGNVVIPGGSLTIGSETAMTPTSVGSYLTTNKYLTRQYGTGSTLSGGGLLAIGDGAYATGSRSIALGSSSSSTGTGSVALGDNAQALAMSSAALGVGSIAEQAGSLALGNSANALGTYSVALNAIAGGNYSFAATNGIPEGVGATAIGAGYAVGDGSIAIGGWDMSVPGYPQGSTSLGVHSTAIGGLLATAEGDYTFASGYMTNATAAYSTVLGSSNRSASGLYLAPVDLTTWRDNEVLFELGNGEPDHSPAQYSNAITTLKNGRTTLTNKYWVSTTPTVVPSSTDATSGTALAVEGHTDLKGNAQVAGKTTLNGETTVNGKTVLNGEVIMANAQGDISMGIYE
;
A
#
# COMPACT_ATOMS: atom_id res chain seq x y z
N MET A 1 -53.16 -18.03 102.64
CA MET A 1 -52.31 -17.29 101.68
C MET A 1 -51.35 -18.26 101.03
N LYS A 2 -51.19 -18.05 99.72
CA LYS A 2 -50.46 -18.71 98.62
C LYS A 2 -49.41 -19.83 98.86
N PRO A 3 -49.20 -20.68 97.81
CA PRO A 3 -48.71 -22.06 97.87
C PRO A 3 -47.33 -22.26 97.21
N ARG A 4 -46.76 -23.47 97.32
CA ARG A 4 -46.42 -24.35 96.17
C ARG A 4 -45.82 -25.69 96.63
N PHE A 5 -46.21 -26.73 95.90
CA PHE A 5 -46.21 -28.15 96.24
C PHE A 5 -44.85 -28.87 96.13
N PHE A 6 -44.71 -29.88 97.00
CA PHE A 6 -43.94 -31.14 96.93
C PHE A 6 -42.85 -31.31 95.86
N ARG A 7 -41.60 -31.51 96.32
CA ARG A 7 -40.61 -32.38 95.66
C ARG A 7 -40.57 -33.71 96.40
N SER A 8 -41.11 -34.76 95.81
CA SER A 8 -40.85 -36.15 96.22
C SER A 8 -39.49 -36.58 95.69
N VAL A 9 -38.66 -37.11 96.57
CA VAL A 9 -37.50 -37.94 96.22
C VAL A 9 -38.08 -39.27 95.71
N LEU A 10 -37.95 -39.56 94.41
CA LEU A 10 -38.28 -40.87 93.85
C LEU A 10 -37.08 -41.82 94.06
N PRO A 11 -37.32 -43.10 94.41
CA PRO A 11 -36.29 -44.12 94.55
C PRO A 11 -35.79 -44.58 93.17
N LEU A 12 -34.49 -44.85 93.03
CA LEU A 12 -33.90 -45.42 91.82
C LEU A 12 -34.37 -46.88 91.68
N ALA A 13 -35.34 -47.16 90.81
CA ALA A 13 -35.80 -48.54 90.56
C ALA A 13 -34.96 -49.17 89.43
N LEU A 14 -34.26 -50.26 89.74
CA LEU A 14 -33.59 -51.10 88.75
C LEU A 14 -34.60 -52.10 88.19
N VAL A 15 -35.02 -51.91 86.94
CA VAL A 15 -35.96 -52.82 86.26
C VAL A 15 -35.19 -53.69 85.28
N ILE A 16 -35.01 -54.97 85.63
CA ILE A 16 -34.41 -55.98 84.75
C ILE A 16 -35.55 -56.65 83.96
N SER A 17 -35.61 -56.43 82.65
CA SER A 17 -36.70 -56.88 81.77
C SER A 17 -36.19 -57.96 80.79
N MET A 18 -36.87 -59.12 80.76
CA MET A 18 -36.80 -60.12 79.68
C MET A 18 -38.17 -60.12 78.94
N PRO A 19 -38.24 -60.44 77.63
CA PRO A 19 -39.03 -59.70 76.62
C PRO A 19 -40.53 -60.04 76.58
N PRO A 20 -41.38 -59.25 75.88
CA PRO A 20 -41.51 -57.79 75.89
C PRO A 20 -42.75 -57.36 76.72
N LEU A 21 -42.59 -56.41 77.65
CA LEU A 21 -43.72 -55.80 78.34
C LEU A 21 -44.40 -54.75 77.45
N ALA A 22 -45.72 -54.82 77.38
CA ALA A 22 -46.57 -53.98 76.57
C ALA A 22 -46.47 -52.49 76.96
N LYS A 23 -46.02 -51.66 76.01
CA LYS A 23 -46.47 -50.28 75.69
C LYS A 23 -46.68 -49.24 76.81
N GLY A 24 -46.23 -49.47 78.05
CA GLY A 24 -46.19 -48.48 79.13
C GLY A 24 -44.75 -48.01 79.36
N GLY A 25 -44.42 -46.79 78.90
CA GLY A 25 -43.08 -46.24 79.01
C GLY A 25 -42.59 -46.10 80.44
N ILE A 26 -41.29 -46.32 80.66
CA ILE A 26 -40.62 -46.11 81.95
C ILE A 26 -40.35 -44.60 82.12
N THR A 27 -40.78 -44.01 83.25
CA THR A 27 -40.68 -42.55 83.49
C THR A 27 -39.92 -42.18 84.77
N ASP A 28 -38.95 -41.25 84.61
CA ASP A 28 -38.11 -40.57 85.63
C ASP A 28 -37.26 -41.43 86.58
N THR A 29 -35.93 -41.27 86.47
CA THR A 29 -34.83 -41.84 87.28
C THR A 29 -34.56 -43.35 87.19
N ASP A 30 -35.24 -44.08 86.31
CA ASP A 30 -35.09 -45.54 86.23
C ASP A 30 -33.96 -46.01 85.30
N LEU A 31 -33.39 -47.18 85.63
CA LEU A 31 -32.45 -47.92 84.78
C LEU A 31 -33.11 -49.19 84.26
N SER A 32 -33.26 -49.27 82.94
CA SER A 32 -33.74 -50.46 82.24
C SER A 32 -32.58 -51.27 81.67
N ILE A 33 -32.57 -52.58 81.90
CA ILE A 33 -31.58 -53.50 81.32
C ILE A 33 -32.33 -54.58 80.57
N GLY A 34 -32.05 -54.74 79.27
CA GLY A 34 -32.70 -55.71 78.40
C GLY A 34 -32.80 -55.23 76.94
N SER A 35 -33.66 -55.87 76.16
CA SER A 35 -33.91 -55.49 74.76
C SER A 35 -35.28 -54.84 74.54
N SER A 36 -35.34 -53.94 73.56
CA SER A 36 -36.57 -53.28 73.08
C SER A 36 -37.36 -52.50 74.15
N ASN A 37 -36.66 -51.88 75.10
CA ASN A 37 -37.28 -51.02 76.10
C ASN A 37 -37.51 -49.61 75.54
N THR A 38 -38.59 -48.94 75.98
CA THR A 38 -38.86 -47.54 75.70
C THR A 38 -38.82 -46.73 77.00
N VAL A 39 -37.88 -45.78 77.07
CA VAL A 39 -37.64 -44.95 78.26
C VAL A 39 -37.88 -43.48 77.91
N THR A 40 -38.71 -42.80 78.71
CA THR A 40 -39.06 -41.39 78.52
C THR A 40 -39.00 -40.72 79.88
N ALA A 41 -37.93 -39.97 80.16
CA ALA A 41 -37.73 -39.36 81.47
C ALA A 41 -37.40 -37.89 81.31
N SER A 42 -37.98 -37.04 82.17
CA SER A 42 -37.78 -35.60 82.18
C SER A 42 -36.43 -35.18 82.77
N SER A 43 -35.77 -36.07 83.52
CA SER A 43 -34.54 -35.77 84.26
C SER A 43 -33.45 -36.86 84.30
N GLY A 44 -33.29 -37.68 83.25
CA GLY A 44 -32.10 -38.54 83.07
C GLY A 44 -32.28 -40.00 83.50
N ALA A 45 -32.96 -40.79 82.67
CA ALA A 45 -33.06 -42.24 82.79
C ALA A 45 -32.10 -42.96 81.82
N GLY A 46 -31.81 -44.24 82.10
CA GLY A 46 -30.84 -45.03 81.34
C GLY A 46 -31.41 -46.35 80.82
N ALA A 47 -31.01 -46.76 79.62
CA ALA A 47 -31.32 -48.07 79.05
C ALA A 47 -30.06 -48.80 78.60
N PHE A 48 -29.85 -50.04 79.03
CA PHE A 48 -28.73 -50.89 78.59
C PHE A 48 -29.23 -52.14 77.86
N GLY A 49 -28.69 -52.38 76.66
CA GLY A 49 -28.99 -53.58 75.87
C GLY A 49 -29.41 -53.27 74.43
N GLN A 50 -30.16 -54.16 73.77
CA GLN A 50 -30.39 -54.10 72.32
C GLN A 50 -31.74 -53.46 71.95
N GLY A 51 -31.75 -52.53 70.99
CA GLY A 51 -33.00 -52.03 70.41
C GLY A 51 -33.78 -51.07 71.32
N ASN A 52 -33.12 -50.39 72.26
CA ASN A 52 -33.80 -49.53 73.23
C ASN A 52 -34.04 -48.13 72.65
N THR A 53 -35.20 -47.54 72.94
CA THR A 53 -35.56 -46.18 72.51
C THR A 53 -35.62 -45.25 73.72
N VAL A 54 -34.87 -44.14 73.70
CA VAL A 54 -34.78 -43.15 74.78
C VAL A 54 -35.21 -41.77 74.31
N SER A 55 -35.93 -41.02 75.16
CA SER A 55 -36.34 -39.64 74.89
C SER A 55 -36.25 -38.71 76.12
N ASP A 56 -36.30 -37.40 75.87
CA ASP A 56 -36.37 -36.31 76.86
C ASP A 56 -35.17 -36.13 77.82
N LYS A 57 -33.93 -36.24 77.31
CA LYS A 57 -32.64 -36.19 78.06
C LYS A 57 -32.27 -37.51 78.75
N SER A 58 -32.57 -38.62 78.10
CA SER A 58 -32.23 -39.97 78.57
C SER A 58 -31.02 -40.54 77.81
N VAL A 59 -30.43 -41.63 78.29
CA VAL A 59 -29.25 -42.27 77.67
C VAL A 59 -29.50 -43.75 77.41
N ALA A 60 -29.30 -44.20 76.17
CA ALA A 60 -29.27 -45.61 75.80
C ALA A 60 -27.85 -46.06 75.50
N ILE A 61 -27.44 -47.21 76.02
CA ILE A 61 -26.13 -47.82 75.75
C ILE A 61 -26.33 -49.27 75.30
N GLY A 62 -25.98 -49.56 74.05
CA GLY A 62 -26.03 -50.91 73.47
C GLY A 62 -26.32 -50.91 71.96
N TYR A 63 -26.67 -52.06 71.42
CA TYR A 63 -26.79 -52.26 69.97
C TYR A 63 -28.14 -51.74 69.43
N ASN A 64 -28.14 -51.03 68.30
CA ASN A 64 -29.34 -50.48 67.63
C ASN A 64 -30.25 -49.65 68.55
N SER A 65 -29.68 -48.75 69.36
CA SER A 65 -30.49 -47.89 70.24
C SER A 65 -30.91 -46.59 69.55
N GLU A 66 -32.08 -46.08 69.87
CA GLU A 66 -32.64 -44.85 69.30
C GLU A 66 -32.73 -43.74 70.35
N ALA A 67 -32.32 -42.53 70.02
CA ALA A 67 -32.41 -41.36 70.88
C ALA A 67 -33.21 -40.23 70.22
N SER A 68 -34.07 -39.57 71.00
CA SER A 68 -34.79 -38.35 70.57
C SER A 68 -34.90 -37.30 71.70
N GLY A 69 -35.23 -36.05 71.35
CA GLY A 69 -35.55 -35.02 72.35
C GLY A 69 -34.39 -34.72 73.32
N LYS A 70 -33.22 -34.35 72.80
CA LYS A 70 -31.98 -34.09 73.59
C LYS A 70 -31.39 -35.31 74.33
N SER A 71 -31.69 -36.52 73.87
CA SER A 71 -31.17 -37.77 74.44
C SER A 71 -29.88 -38.23 73.76
N ILE A 72 -29.24 -39.29 74.29
CA ILE A 72 -28.00 -39.86 73.75
C ILE A 72 -28.14 -41.37 73.55
N ALA A 73 -27.77 -41.88 72.38
CA ALA A 73 -27.62 -43.32 72.11
C ALA A 73 -26.14 -43.67 71.86
N VAL A 74 -25.61 -44.66 72.56
CA VAL A 74 -24.20 -45.10 72.46
C VAL A 74 -24.13 -46.57 72.13
N GLY A 75 -23.52 -46.92 71.00
CA GLY A 75 -23.30 -48.30 70.56
C GLY A 75 -23.48 -48.48 69.06
N SER A 76 -23.16 -49.67 68.57
CA SER A 76 -23.22 -49.96 67.12
C SER A 76 -24.66 -49.91 66.61
N GLY A 77 -24.87 -49.29 65.45
CA GLY A 77 -26.20 -49.10 64.84
C GLY A 77 -27.10 -48.07 65.51
N SER A 78 -26.56 -47.21 66.37
CA SER A 78 -27.38 -46.23 67.12
C SER A 78 -27.91 -45.10 66.22
N HIS A 79 -29.12 -44.63 66.52
CA HIS A 79 -29.85 -43.64 65.72
C HIS A 79 -30.29 -42.44 66.58
N ALA A 80 -30.15 -41.23 66.05
CA ALA A 80 -30.46 -39.98 66.73
C ALA A 80 -31.42 -39.10 65.91
N THR A 81 -32.52 -38.65 66.51
CA THR A 81 -33.52 -37.72 65.94
C THR A 81 -33.86 -36.56 66.88
N ASP A 82 -34.50 -35.50 66.39
CA ASP A 82 -34.95 -34.33 67.20
C ASP A 82 -33.91 -33.81 68.22
N ARG A 83 -32.82 -33.23 67.70
CA ARG A 83 -31.75 -32.61 68.49
C ARG A 83 -31.08 -33.55 69.51
N SER A 84 -30.89 -34.82 69.16
CA SER A 84 -30.22 -35.83 70.01
C SER A 84 -28.82 -36.18 69.47
N ALA A 85 -28.14 -37.13 70.11
CA ALA A 85 -26.81 -37.59 69.66
C ALA A 85 -26.66 -39.12 69.64
N ALA A 86 -26.00 -39.66 68.62
CA ALA A 86 -25.64 -41.07 68.47
C ALA A 86 -24.12 -41.25 68.38
N PHE A 87 -23.55 -42.22 69.09
CA PHE A 87 -22.10 -42.48 69.13
C PHE A 87 -21.79 -43.96 68.92
N GLY A 88 -20.97 -44.33 67.92
CA GLY A 88 -20.62 -45.74 67.67
C GLY A 88 -20.31 -46.08 66.20
N ASN A 89 -20.22 -47.37 65.88
CA ASN A 89 -20.04 -47.85 64.51
C ASN A 89 -21.42 -48.00 63.81
N GLY A 90 -21.58 -47.51 62.59
CA GLY A 90 -22.84 -47.58 61.85
C GLY A 90 -23.94 -46.68 62.42
N THR A 91 -23.60 -45.51 62.95
CA THR A 91 -24.57 -44.59 63.57
C THR A 91 -25.27 -43.70 62.55
N TYR A 92 -26.46 -43.22 62.89
CA TYR A 92 -27.29 -42.37 62.04
C TYR A 92 -27.83 -41.15 62.81
N ALA A 93 -27.88 -39.97 62.17
CA ALA A 93 -28.57 -38.78 62.68
C ALA A 93 -29.59 -38.19 61.69
N ASP A 94 -30.77 -37.80 62.20
CA ASP A 94 -31.82 -37.04 61.50
C ASP A 94 -32.24 -35.78 62.30
N GLU A 95 -32.91 -34.86 61.62
CA GLU A 95 -33.67 -33.75 62.23
C GLU A 95 -32.83 -32.88 63.21
N GLY A 96 -31.66 -32.43 62.75
CA GLY A 96 -30.79 -31.55 63.52
C GLY A 96 -30.05 -32.24 64.67
N SER A 97 -29.81 -33.55 64.55
CA SER A 97 -29.09 -34.37 65.54
C SER A 97 -27.61 -34.52 65.20
N LEU A 98 -26.84 -35.17 66.08
CA LEU A 98 -25.41 -35.45 65.89
C LEU A 98 -25.18 -36.97 65.82
N ALA A 99 -24.42 -37.46 64.84
CA ALA A 99 -23.90 -38.83 64.86
C ALA A 99 -22.37 -38.85 64.78
N THR A 100 -21.71 -39.71 65.55
CA THR A 100 -20.25 -39.85 65.49
C THR A 100 -19.77 -41.30 65.58
N GLY A 101 -18.56 -41.57 65.06
CA GLY A 101 -17.85 -42.83 65.20
C GLY A 101 -17.18 -43.35 63.91
N PHE A 102 -17.13 -44.66 63.68
CA PHE A 102 -16.35 -45.21 62.56
C PHE A 102 -17.08 -45.18 61.21
N SER A 103 -18.37 -45.51 61.19
CA SER A 103 -19.24 -45.39 60.02
C SER A 103 -20.49 -44.63 60.44
N VAL A 104 -20.77 -43.49 59.81
CA VAL A 104 -21.76 -42.53 60.28
C VAL A 104 -22.60 -42.04 59.11
N GLN A 105 -23.90 -41.89 59.31
CA GLN A 105 -24.81 -41.30 58.33
C GLN A 105 -25.55 -40.08 58.92
N ALA A 106 -25.72 -38.99 58.16
CA ALA A 106 -26.50 -37.84 58.60
C ALA A 106 -27.47 -37.31 57.52
N TYR A 107 -28.66 -36.90 58.00
CA TYR A 107 -29.81 -36.48 57.20
C TYR A 107 -30.45 -35.21 57.80
N LYS A 108 -31.17 -34.45 56.97
CA LYS A 108 -31.97 -33.26 57.32
C LYS A 108 -31.32 -32.35 58.38
N SER A 109 -30.35 -31.54 57.97
CA SER A 109 -29.63 -30.58 58.85
C SER A 109 -28.88 -31.18 60.05
N SER A 110 -28.61 -32.49 60.06
CA SER A 110 -27.82 -33.15 61.12
C SER A 110 -26.31 -33.06 60.90
N LEU A 111 -25.54 -33.23 61.98
CA LEU A 111 -24.07 -33.22 62.04
C LEU A 111 -23.51 -34.65 62.09
N ALA A 112 -22.45 -34.97 61.34
CA ALA A 112 -21.78 -36.27 61.34
C ALA A 112 -20.26 -36.09 61.46
N ALA A 113 -19.62 -36.86 62.34
CA ALA A 113 -18.17 -36.83 62.51
C ALA A 113 -17.60 -38.24 62.68
N GLY A 114 -16.68 -38.67 61.80
CA GLY A 114 -16.19 -40.04 61.84
C GLY A 114 -15.21 -40.42 60.75
N SER A 115 -14.77 -41.68 60.75
CA SER A 115 -13.82 -42.20 59.75
C SER A 115 -14.46 -42.42 58.37
N ASN A 116 -15.69 -42.92 58.32
CA ASN A 116 -16.48 -43.11 57.09
C ASN A 116 -17.82 -42.37 57.24
N VAL A 117 -17.95 -41.20 56.61
CA VAL A 117 -19.15 -40.35 56.73
C VAL A 117 -19.98 -40.39 55.44
N PHE A 118 -21.27 -40.66 55.60
CA PHE A 118 -22.29 -40.62 54.55
C PHE A 118 -23.28 -39.49 54.83
N LEU A 119 -23.46 -38.59 53.87
CA LEU A 119 -24.31 -37.41 54.01
C LEU A 119 -25.44 -37.45 52.99
N SER A 120 -26.65 -37.13 53.43
CA SER A 120 -27.77 -36.80 52.55
C SER A 120 -27.66 -35.36 52.04
N SER A 121 -28.22 -35.11 50.85
CA SER A 121 -28.22 -33.81 50.14
C SER A 121 -28.60 -32.60 50.99
N ASP A 122 -29.38 -32.82 52.04
CA ASP A 122 -30.00 -31.77 52.85
C ASP A 122 -29.20 -31.42 54.12
N THR A 123 -27.97 -31.93 54.26
CA THR A 123 -27.08 -31.64 55.39
C THR A 123 -26.03 -30.57 55.07
N ARG A 124 -25.86 -29.59 55.96
CA ARG A 124 -24.85 -28.51 55.82
C ARG A 124 -23.78 -28.68 56.90
N GLN A 125 -22.55 -29.01 56.49
CA GLN A 125 -21.40 -29.15 57.40
C GLN A 125 -20.13 -28.57 56.79
N THR A 126 -19.21 -28.12 57.65
CA THR A 126 -17.91 -27.56 57.26
C THR A 126 -16.83 -28.57 57.69
N PHE A 127 -16.05 -29.09 56.74
CA PHE A 127 -15.03 -30.12 56.99
C PHE A 127 -13.63 -29.51 57.09
N ALA A 128 -12.74 -30.14 57.86
CA ALA A 128 -11.32 -29.77 57.94
C ALA A 128 -10.50 -30.48 56.85
N SER A 129 -9.29 -30.01 56.55
CA SER A 129 -8.46 -30.64 55.50
C SER A 129 -8.01 -32.05 55.91
N GLY A 130 -8.32 -33.06 55.08
CA GLY A 130 -7.88 -34.45 55.28
C GLY A 130 -9.00 -35.47 55.49
N ASP A 131 -10.26 -35.04 55.57
CA ASP A 131 -11.41 -35.94 55.73
C ASP A 131 -11.82 -36.60 54.40
N THR A 132 -12.11 -37.90 54.42
CA THR A 132 -12.60 -38.68 53.27
C THR A 132 -14.13 -38.74 53.29
N ILE A 133 -14.81 -38.18 52.28
CA ILE A 133 -16.28 -38.13 52.20
C ILE A 133 -16.78 -39.05 51.08
N SER A 134 -17.76 -39.91 51.38
CA SER A 134 -18.49 -40.70 50.39
C SER A 134 -19.95 -40.22 50.31
N VAL A 135 -20.31 -39.50 49.25
CA VAL A 135 -21.69 -38.99 49.03
C VAL A 135 -22.46 -39.95 48.15
N TYR A 136 -23.62 -40.42 48.61
CA TYR A 136 -24.56 -41.25 47.84
C TYR A 136 -25.80 -40.40 47.52
N HIS A 137 -26.19 -40.26 46.25
CA HIS A 137 -27.34 -39.43 45.86
C HIS A 137 -28.48 -40.29 45.27
N ALA A 138 -29.67 -40.15 45.85
CA ALA A 138 -30.94 -40.49 45.21
C ALA A 138 -31.54 -39.18 44.66
N ALA A 139 -31.87 -39.17 43.37
CA ALA A 139 -32.22 -37.96 42.63
C ALA A 139 -33.57 -37.36 43.05
N THR A 140 -33.61 -36.03 43.25
CA THR A 140 -34.60 -35.11 42.65
C THR A 140 -34.19 -33.64 42.89
N SER A 141 -34.06 -32.90 41.77
CA SER A 141 -34.15 -31.44 41.60
C SER A 141 -34.09 -30.53 42.84
N GLY A 142 -32.98 -29.80 43.03
CA GLY A 142 -32.89 -28.72 44.01
C GLY A 142 -31.48 -28.11 44.11
N VAL A 143 -31.43 -26.78 44.18
CA VAL A 143 -30.24 -25.91 44.20
C VAL A 143 -29.19 -26.31 45.26
N ILE A 144 -27.90 -26.30 44.89
CA ILE A 144 -26.76 -26.62 45.76
C ILE A 144 -26.28 -25.37 46.50
N GLY A 145 -26.03 -25.51 47.81
CA GLY A 145 -25.49 -24.47 48.69
C GLY A 145 -24.04 -24.06 48.37
N THR A 146 -23.68 -22.86 48.83
CA THR A 146 -22.44 -22.13 48.55
C THR A 146 -21.22 -22.56 49.36
N TYR A 147 -20.05 -22.62 48.71
CA TYR A 147 -18.74 -22.36 49.31
C TYR A 147 -18.10 -21.20 48.53
N ASN A 148 -17.80 -20.07 49.18
CA ASN A 148 -17.26 -18.85 48.56
C ASN A 148 -17.98 -18.36 47.27
N GLY A 149 -19.31 -18.42 47.23
CA GLY A 149 -20.10 -17.67 46.24
C GLY A 149 -20.16 -18.23 44.82
N ILE A 150 -19.93 -19.54 44.60
CA ILE A 150 -20.02 -20.15 43.27
C ILE A 150 -21.03 -21.31 43.27
N ASN A 151 -22.02 -21.24 42.37
CA ASN A 151 -23.05 -22.27 42.14
C ASN A 151 -22.47 -23.47 41.38
N LEU A 152 -22.76 -24.69 41.83
CA LEU A 152 -22.56 -25.93 41.07
C LEU A 152 -23.93 -26.45 40.58
N ALA A 153 -24.00 -26.86 39.31
CA ALA A 153 -25.15 -27.51 38.69
C ALA A 153 -24.72 -28.85 38.06
N PRO A 154 -25.65 -29.82 37.88
CA PRO A 154 -25.43 -31.22 38.24
C PRO A 154 -25.06 -32.16 37.08
N TYR A 155 -24.70 -33.38 37.47
CA TYR A 155 -24.63 -34.65 36.72
C TYR A 155 -23.26 -35.01 36.12
N ASP A 156 -22.60 -36.04 36.68
CA ASP A 156 -21.58 -36.80 35.99
C ASP A 156 -21.65 -38.28 36.35
N GLU A 157 -21.71 -39.12 35.34
CA GLU A 157 -21.66 -40.59 35.42
C GLU A 157 -20.31 -41.16 34.93
N ASN A 158 -19.35 -40.32 34.51
CA ASN A 158 -18.01 -40.72 34.06
C ASN A 158 -16.88 -39.68 34.36
N ALA A 159 -17.02 -38.80 35.36
CA ALA A 159 -15.93 -37.93 35.82
C ALA A 159 -14.83 -38.77 36.51
N GLU A 160 -13.82 -39.21 35.75
CA GLU A 160 -12.54 -39.61 36.36
C GLU A 160 -11.80 -38.35 36.83
N VAL A 161 -12.05 -37.96 38.09
CA VAL A 161 -11.21 -37.01 38.81
C VAL A 161 -10.04 -37.78 39.42
N SER A 162 -8.89 -37.79 38.75
CA SER A 162 -7.62 -38.18 39.39
C SER A 162 -7.17 -37.07 40.35
N ALA A 163 -7.72 -37.05 41.56
CA ALA A 163 -7.34 -36.13 42.62
C ALA A 163 -5.97 -36.51 43.22
N GLY A 164 -4.90 -35.99 42.63
CA GLY A 164 -3.67 -35.71 43.37
C GLY A 164 -3.88 -34.42 44.17
N SER A 165 -3.52 -34.44 45.45
CA SER A 165 -3.65 -33.33 46.41
C SER A 165 -3.23 -31.97 45.81
N GLU A 166 -4.06 -30.94 46.04
CA GLU A 166 -3.88 -29.52 45.68
C GLU A 166 -4.29 -29.09 44.25
N SER A 167 -5.58 -28.82 44.01
CA SER A 167 -5.95 -27.96 42.86
C SER A 167 -7.30 -27.27 42.98
N ASP A 168 -7.28 -25.93 42.97
CA ASP A 168 -8.44 -25.01 43.01
C ASP A 168 -9.17 -24.87 41.65
N SER A 169 -9.29 -25.95 40.86
CA SER A 169 -9.84 -25.85 39.49
C SER A 169 -11.37 -25.73 39.49
N PHE A 170 -11.90 -24.81 38.69
CA PHE A 170 -13.33 -24.64 38.44
C PHE A 170 -13.74 -25.37 37.16
N ILE A 171 -14.52 -26.44 37.30
CA ILE A 171 -14.98 -27.28 36.20
C ILE A 171 -16.51 -27.29 36.22
N ALA A 172 -17.16 -26.91 35.11
CA ALA A 172 -18.61 -26.98 34.98
C ALA A 172 -19.05 -27.36 33.55
N GLY A 173 -20.12 -28.15 33.47
CA GLY A 173 -20.67 -28.69 32.23
C GLY A 173 -20.32 -30.15 32.00
N TYR A 174 -20.44 -30.65 30.77
CA TYR A 174 -20.50 -32.09 30.47
C TYR A 174 -19.15 -32.67 30.00
N SER A 175 -18.67 -33.76 30.61
CA SER A 175 -17.49 -34.54 30.18
C SER A 175 -16.21 -33.70 29.95
N ASN A 176 -15.92 -32.76 30.85
CA ASN A 176 -14.65 -32.04 30.85
C ASN A 176 -13.58 -32.87 31.56
N LEU A 177 -12.36 -32.89 31.02
CA LEU A 177 -11.30 -33.79 31.47
C LEU A 177 -9.98 -33.04 31.69
N ILE A 178 -9.29 -33.36 32.78
CA ILE A 178 -7.92 -32.92 33.03
C ILE A 178 -7.04 -34.15 33.16
N LEU A 179 -6.27 -34.47 32.12
CA LEU A 179 -5.28 -35.54 32.12
C LEU A 179 -3.98 -35.05 32.75
N ARG A 180 -3.61 -35.62 33.90
CA ARG A 180 -2.41 -35.25 34.67
C ARG A 180 -1.27 -36.25 34.48
N GLY A 181 -0.07 -35.73 34.20
CA GLY A 181 1.17 -36.48 34.36
C GLY A 181 1.52 -36.68 35.84
N VAL A 182 2.33 -37.70 36.14
CA VAL A 182 2.74 -38.08 37.51
C VAL A 182 3.36 -36.90 38.25
N SER A 183 2.77 -36.53 39.39
CA SER A 183 3.22 -35.52 40.36
C SER A 183 3.38 -34.07 39.84
N ARG A 184 2.27 -33.32 39.80
CA ARG A 184 2.28 -31.85 39.65
C ARG A 184 1.22 -31.20 40.55
N SER A 185 1.65 -30.41 41.53
CA SER A 185 0.78 -29.55 42.37
C SER A 185 0.10 -28.50 41.46
N GLY A 186 -1.24 -28.43 41.52
CA GLY A 186 -2.06 -27.79 40.49
C GLY A 186 -2.58 -26.41 40.90
N ARG A 187 -2.46 -25.42 40.01
CA ARG A 187 -3.26 -24.18 40.10
C ARG A 187 -4.68 -24.39 39.58
N ALA A 188 -5.55 -23.41 39.86
CA ALA A 188 -6.92 -23.33 39.38
C ALA A 188 -7.01 -23.28 37.85
N ASN A 189 -7.49 -24.35 37.21
CA ASN A 189 -7.94 -24.30 35.82
C ASN A 189 -9.41 -23.90 35.75
N VAL A 190 -9.83 -23.33 34.63
CA VAL A 190 -11.25 -23.06 34.37
C VAL A 190 -11.68 -23.84 33.14
N LEU A 191 -12.57 -24.83 33.30
CA LEU A 191 -13.17 -25.57 32.19
C LEU A 191 -14.68 -25.36 32.25
N LEU A 192 -15.24 -24.67 31.26
CA LEU A 192 -16.69 -24.44 31.17
C LEU A 192 -17.23 -24.89 29.82
N GLY A 193 -18.29 -25.71 29.86
CA GLY A 193 -18.98 -26.22 28.67
C GLY A 193 -18.81 -27.73 28.53
N GLN A 194 -18.55 -28.24 27.33
CA GLN A 194 -18.63 -29.68 27.05
C GLN A 194 -17.35 -30.25 26.44
N TYR A 195 -16.90 -31.43 26.85
CA TYR A 195 -15.80 -32.16 26.23
C TYR A 195 -14.49 -31.36 26.14
N ASN A 196 -14.25 -30.42 27.05
CA ASN A 196 -12.99 -29.69 27.07
C ASN A 196 -11.91 -30.54 27.77
N ILE A 197 -10.73 -30.59 27.19
CA ILE A 197 -9.64 -31.45 27.65
C ILE A 197 -8.41 -30.60 27.92
N ILE A 198 -7.88 -30.68 29.15
CA ILE A 198 -6.51 -30.24 29.43
C ILE A 198 -5.66 -31.51 29.51
N ASP A 199 -4.76 -31.69 28.55
CA ASP A 199 -3.78 -32.74 28.54
C ASP A 199 -2.41 -32.20 28.95
N THR A 200 -1.94 -32.60 30.13
CA THR A 200 -0.61 -32.23 30.67
C THR A 200 0.40 -33.38 30.62
N THR A 201 0.06 -34.48 29.94
CA THR A 201 0.89 -35.71 29.92
C THR A 201 2.13 -35.59 29.02
N ALA A 202 2.21 -34.55 28.18
CA ALA A 202 3.37 -34.28 27.34
C ALA A 202 4.62 -33.93 28.20
N ALA A 203 5.68 -34.72 28.03
CA ALA A 203 6.93 -34.62 28.78
C ALA A 203 7.66 -33.29 28.53
N GLY A 204 8.13 -32.61 29.60
CA GLY A 204 9.13 -31.54 29.46
C GLY A 204 9.01 -30.31 30.37
N PHE A 205 7.91 -30.12 31.12
CA PHE A 205 7.71 -28.88 31.87
C PHE A 205 7.62 -29.13 33.38
N SER A 206 8.46 -28.43 34.14
CA SER A 206 8.68 -28.63 35.58
C SER A 206 7.95 -27.62 36.47
N GLN A 207 7.19 -26.66 35.92
CA GLN A 207 6.61 -25.58 36.72
C GLN A 207 5.21 -25.14 36.24
N TYR A 208 4.37 -24.93 37.27
CA TYR A 208 3.14 -24.13 37.44
C TYR A 208 2.51 -23.50 36.20
N GLU A 209 1.17 -23.56 36.02
CA GLU A 209 0.31 -22.45 35.51
C GLU A 209 -1.14 -22.88 35.15
N ALA A 210 -2.05 -21.89 35.05
CA ALA A 210 -3.51 -22.04 34.88
C ALA A 210 -3.98 -21.92 33.42
N SER A 211 -4.83 -22.83 32.96
CA SER A 211 -5.46 -22.77 31.63
C SER A 211 -6.97 -22.49 31.72
N VAL A 212 -7.51 -21.85 30.68
CA VAL A 212 -8.92 -21.48 30.59
C VAL A 212 -9.51 -22.04 29.29
N LEU A 213 -10.43 -23.00 29.41
CA LEU A 213 -11.12 -23.61 28.28
C LEU A 213 -12.62 -23.32 28.40
N LEU A 214 -13.18 -22.62 27.42
CA LEU A 214 -14.59 -22.23 27.40
C LEU A 214 -15.26 -22.66 26.10
N GLY A 215 -16.38 -23.37 26.19
CA GLY A 215 -17.14 -23.85 25.03
C GLY A 215 -17.10 -25.36 24.89
N SER A 216 -16.90 -25.89 23.68
CA SER A 216 -17.04 -27.33 23.42
C SER A 216 -15.86 -27.95 22.67
N ASN A 217 -15.40 -29.15 23.06
CA ASN A 217 -14.33 -29.89 22.38
C ASN A 217 -13.01 -29.09 22.27
N ASN A 218 -12.74 -28.18 23.20
CA ASN A 218 -11.45 -27.49 23.18
C ASN A 218 -10.39 -28.34 23.89
N THR A 219 -9.18 -28.34 23.35
CA THR A 219 -8.04 -29.06 23.92
C THR A 219 -6.93 -28.07 24.23
N SER A 220 -6.38 -28.15 25.44
CA SER A 220 -5.09 -27.57 25.76
C SER A 220 -4.10 -28.69 25.98
N SER A 221 -2.94 -28.60 25.34
CA SER A 221 -1.83 -29.57 25.54
C SER A 221 -0.71 -29.01 26.44
N GLN A 222 -0.85 -27.78 26.92
CA GLN A 222 0.28 -26.94 27.37
C GLN A 222 -0.14 -25.91 28.45
N THR A 223 0.83 -25.20 29.05
CA THR A 223 0.63 -24.26 30.18
C THR A 223 0.21 -22.85 29.72
N GLU A 224 -0.53 -22.10 30.56
CA GLU A 224 -1.01 -20.72 30.30
C GLU A 224 -1.77 -20.53 28.99
N SER A 225 -2.55 -21.54 28.63
CA SER A 225 -3.25 -21.58 27.36
C SER A 225 -4.73 -21.27 27.54
N TRP A 226 -5.29 -20.50 26.61
CA TRP A 226 -6.69 -20.13 26.62
C TRP A 226 -7.31 -20.65 25.32
N ALA A 227 -8.36 -21.47 25.42
CA ALA A 227 -9.09 -21.97 24.25
C ALA A 227 -10.58 -21.67 24.42
N LEU A 228 -11.11 -20.73 23.63
CA LEU A 228 -12.51 -20.33 23.69
C LEU A 228 -13.20 -20.63 22.36
N GLY A 229 -14.38 -21.23 22.41
CA GLY A 229 -15.19 -21.57 21.23
C GLY A 229 -15.35 -23.08 21.06
N LYS A 230 -15.17 -23.58 19.83
CA LYS A 230 -15.42 -25.00 19.52
C LYS A 230 -14.23 -25.67 18.82
N GLY A 231 -13.79 -26.81 19.34
CA GLY A 231 -12.80 -27.64 18.65
C GLY A 231 -11.40 -27.04 18.63
N ASN A 232 -11.11 -26.01 19.44
CA ASN A 232 -9.83 -25.31 19.38
C ASN A 232 -8.73 -26.07 20.13
N ILE A 233 -7.51 -26.03 19.61
CA ILE A 233 -6.30 -26.57 20.22
C ILE A 233 -5.40 -25.39 20.60
N ALA A 234 -5.23 -25.15 21.90
CA ALA A 234 -4.32 -24.13 22.42
C ALA A 234 -2.97 -24.74 22.85
N GLN A 235 -1.89 -24.00 22.57
CA GLN A 235 -0.50 -24.33 22.90
C GLN A 235 0.02 -23.42 24.04
N THR A 236 1.28 -23.59 24.47
CA THR A 236 1.84 -22.86 25.62
C THR A 236 1.78 -21.37 25.38
N ARG A 237 1.15 -20.64 26.31
CA ARG A 237 1.06 -19.17 26.27
C ARG A 237 0.40 -18.67 24.98
N THR A 238 -0.62 -19.38 24.53
CA THR A 238 -1.40 -19.01 23.35
C THR A 238 -2.86 -18.80 23.73
N VAL A 239 -3.42 -17.68 23.29
CA VAL A 239 -4.87 -17.45 23.29
C VAL A 239 -5.42 -17.94 21.96
N THR A 240 -6.40 -18.84 21.98
CA THR A 240 -7.02 -19.42 20.79
C THR A 240 -8.52 -19.22 20.87
N LEU A 241 -9.12 -18.64 19.84
CA LEU A 241 -10.54 -18.31 19.77
C LEU A 241 -11.14 -18.88 18.47
N GLY A 242 -12.47 -19.03 18.40
CA GLY A 242 -13.19 -19.35 17.16
C GLY A 242 -13.54 -20.83 17.01
N THR A 243 -13.37 -21.39 15.82
CA THR A 243 -13.68 -22.81 15.54
C THR A 243 -12.50 -23.54 14.90
N TYR A 244 -12.20 -24.74 15.42
CA TYR A 244 -11.25 -25.70 14.83
C TYR A 244 -9.98 -25.06 14.24
N ASN A 245 -9.18 -24.38 15.07
CA ASN A 245 -7.91 -23.82 14.61
C ASN A 245 -6.88 -24.90 14.22
N ALA A 246 -5.97 -24.54 13.31
CA ALA A 246 -4.74 -25.28 13.08
C ALA A 246 -3.67 -24.80 14.07
N THR A 247 -2.87 -25.73 14.61
CA THR A 247 -1.79 -25.41 15.55
C THR A 247 -0.65 -24.69 14.85
N VAL A 248 -0.11 -23.62 15.46
CA VAL A 248 0.99 -22.85 14.89
C VAL A 248 2.06 -22.64 15.94
N SER A 249 3.28 -23.12 15.66
CA SER A 249 4.43 -22.94 16.55
C SER A 249 4.66 -21.47 16.86
N ASP A 250 4.98 -21.18 18.12
CA ASP A 250 5.34 -19.83 18.60
C ASP A 250 4.24 -18.76 18.46
N ALA A 251 2.97 -19.18 18.41
CA ALA A 251 1.84 -18.25 18.38
C ALA A 251 1.50 -17.68 19.77
N SER A 252 1.18 -16.39 19.82
CA SER A 252 0.56 -15.69 20.96
C SER A 252 -0.97 -15.68 20.87
N LEU A 253 -1.52 -15.48 19.67
CA LEU A 253 -2.96 -15.47 19.40
C LEU A 253 -3.26 -16.26 18.14
N ILE A 254 -4.32 -17.07 18.17
CA ILE A 254 -4.86 -17.76 16.99
C ILE A 254 -6.38 -17.55 16.96
N ILE A 255 -6.92 -17.23 15.79
CA ILE A 255 -8.36 -17.24 15.54
C ILE A 255 -8.63 -18.35 14.52
N GLY A 256 -9.29 -19.41 14.97
CA GLY A 256 -9.71 -20.54 14.14
C GLY A 256 -10.98 -20.24 13.35
N ASN A 257 -11.04 -20.74 12.12
CA ASN A 257 -12.22 -20.74 11.26
C ASN A 257 -12.45 -22.09 10.56
N GLY A 258 -11.87 -23.15 11.10
CA GLY A 258 -12.07 -24.51 10.61
C GLY A 258 -13.51 -24.97 10.85
N THR A 259 -13.91 -26.02 10.13
CA THR A 259 -15.28 -26.56 10.16
C THR A 259 -15.41 -27.88 10.92
N SER A 260 -14.31 -28.60 11.10
CA SER A 260 -14.26 -29.88 11.81
C SER A 260 -12.83 -30.20 12.29
N ASP A 261 -12.67 -31.28 13.07
CA ASP A 261 -11.34 -31.76 13.48
C ASP A 261 -10.45 -32.18 12.30
N SER A 262 -11.06 -32.59 11.18
CA SER A 262 -10.36 -32.94 9.93
C SER A 262 -10.07 -31.74 9.02
N VAL A 263 -10.77 -30.61 9.21
CA VAL A 263 -10.65 -29.40 8.39
C VAL A 263 -10.38 -28.21 9.30
N ARG A 264 -9.16 -28.19 9.86
CA ARG A 264 -8.67 -27.14 10.74
C ARG A 264 -8.04 -26.01 9.94
N SER A 265 -8.40 -24.76 10.26
CA SER A 265 -7.84 -23.58 9.60
C SER A 265 -7.85 -22.36 10.52
N ASN A 266 -7.00 -21.39 10.18
CA ASN A 266 -6.85 -20.16 10.95
C ASN A 266 -7.27 -18.95 10.08
N ALA A 267 -8.11 -18.08 10.62
CA ALA A 267 -8.42 -16.77 10.04
C ALA A 267 -7.34 -15.73 10.37
N LEU A 268 -6.71 -15.83 11.54
CA LEU A 268 -5.68 -14.91 12.01
C LEU A 268 -4.70 -15.64 12.93
N VAL A 269 -3.42 -15.32 12.85
CA VAL A 269 -2.38 -15.77 13.78
C VAL A 269 -1.48 -14.59 14.13
N VAL A 270 -1.19 -14.41 15.41
CA VAL A 270 -0.15 -13.48 15.89
C VAL A 270 0.95 -14.31 16.52
N LEU A 271 2.18 -14.16 16.05
CA LEU A 271 3.38 -14.84 16.54
C LEU A 271 4.00 -14.07 17.72
N LYS A 272 4.76 -14.76 18.57
CA LYS A 272 5.42 -14.18 19.75
C LYS A 272 6.47 -13.13 19.40
N ASN A 273 7.00 -13.16 18.18
CA ASN A 273 7.90 -12.13 17.65
C ASN A 273 7.18 -10.84 17.17
N GLY A 274 5.85 -10.78 17.28
CA GLY A 274 5.02 -9.63 16.88
C GLY A 274 4.45 -9.70 15.46
N ASN A 275 4.81 -10.71 14.66
CA ASN A 275 4.28 -10.86 13.30
C ASN A 275 2.81 -11.30 13.32
N VAL A 276 2.01 -10.77 12.39
CA VAL A 276 0.61 -11.15 12.17
C VAL A 276 0.48 -11.86 10.82
N VAL A 277 -0.17 -13.02 10.80
CA VAL A 277 -0.41 -13.86 9.62
C VAL A 277 -1.92 -14.00 9.40
N ILE A 278 -2.38 -13.75 8.18
CA ILE A 278 -3.78 -13.95 7.75
C ILE A 278 -3.79 -15.00 6.64
N PRO A 279 -4.04 -16.27 6.99
CA PRO A 279 -4.11 -17.35 6.00
C PRO A 279 -5.25 -17.10 5.01
N GLY A 280 -4.98 -17.24 3.72
CA GLY A 280 -5.93 -16.90 2.65
C GLY A 280 -5.77 -15.48 2.07
N GLY A 281 -4.92 -14.63 2.68
CA GLY A 281 -4.27 -13.51 1.99
C GLY A 281 -5.08 -12.22 1.79
N SER A 282 -6.31 -12.10 2.32
CA SER A 282 -7.08 -10.85 2.24
C SER A 282 -7.23 -10.21 3.63
N LEU A 283 -6.68 -9.00 3.78
CA LEU A 283 -6.83 -8.14 4.94
C LEU A 283 -7.50 -6.84 4.48
N THR A 284 -8.80 -6.68 4.75
CA THR A 284 -9.52 -5.45 4.42
C THR A 284 -9.41 -4.45 5.59
N ILE A 285 -8.78 -3.29 5.38
CA ILE A 285 -8.69 -2.19 6.35
C ILE A 285 -9.34 -0.95 5.74
N GLY A 286 -10.57 -0.61 6.15
CA GLY A 286 -11.31 0.53 5.59
C GLY A 286 -11.87 0.27 4.18
N SER A 287 -12.66 1.20 3.66
CA SER A 287 -13.45 1.07 2.42
C SER A 287 -12.64 1.05 1.11
N GLU A 288 -11.34 0.79 1.17
CA GLU A 288 -10.50 0.53 -0.01
C GLU A 288 -9.81 -0.83 0.18
N THR A 289 -10.00 -1.71 -0.79
CA THR A 289 -9.47 -3.07 -0.79
C THR A 289 -7.95 -3.01 -0.88
N ALA A 290 -7.27 -2.93 0.25
CA ALA A 290 -5.86 -3.24 0.34
C ALA A 290 -5.71 -4.74 0.00
N MET A 291 -5.19 -5.01 -1.21
CA MET A 291 -4.76 -6.32 -1.70
C MET A 291 -5.89 -7.23 -2.23
N THR A 292 -6.07 -7.20 -3.55
CA THR A 292 -6.61 -8.35 -4.31
C THR A 292 -5.49 -9.36 -4.56
N PRO A 293 -5.75 -10.67 -4.40
CA PRO A 293 -4.71 -11.69 -4.30
C PRO A 293 -4.26 -12.19 -5.70
N THR A 294 -3.17 -11.64 -6.23
CA THR A 294 -2.38 -12.33 -7.29
C THR A 294 -0.88 -12.31 -7.06
N SER A 295 -0.39 -11.81 -5.92
CA SER A 295 1.04 -11.91 -5.56
C SER A 295 1.22 -12.26 -4.08
N VAL A 296 1.09 -13.55 -3.77
CA VAL A 296 1.67 -14.12 -2.55
C VAL A 296 3.19 -14.00 -2.69
N GLY A 297 3.77 -12.94 -2.13
CA GLY A 297 5.21 -12.70 -2.17
C GLY A 297 5.73 -11.44 -1.49
N SER A 298 4.91 -10.42 -1.25
CA SER A 298 5.35 -9.24 -0.51
C SER A 298 5.08 -9.40 0.98
N TYR A 299 5.99 -10.09 1.66
CA TYR A 299 6.24 -9.79 3.06
C TYR A 299 6.47 -8.29 3.19
N LEU A 300 5.73 -7.68 4.09
CA LEU A 300 5.95 -6.37 4.64
C LEU A 300 7.31 -6.34 5.36
N THR A 301 8.39 -6.23 4.58
CA THR A 301 9.76 -5.92 5.03
C THR A 301 10.42 -4.99 4.01
N THR A 302 9.90 -3.76 3.85
CA THR A 302 10.61 -2.72 3.09
C THR A 302 11.69 -2.08 3.95
N ASN A 303 12.80 -2.80 4.10
CA ASN A 303 14.11 -2.25 4.43
C ASN A 303 15.10 -2.97 3.50
N LYS A 304 15.22 -2.57 2.22
CA LYS A 304 16.39 -1.77 1.77
C LYS A 304 16.19 -0.91 0.51
N TYR A 305 15.06 -0.99 -0.22
CA TYR A 305 14.69 -0.01 -1.26
C TYR A 305 13.16 0.01 -1.37
N LEU A 306 12.54 1.19 -1.30
CA LEU A 306 11.08 1.38 -1.27
C LEU A 306 10.42 0.95 -2.59
N THR A 307 10.10 -0.33 -2.77
CA THR A 307 9.17 -0.78 -3.82
C THR A 307 7.75 -0.58 -3.31
N ARG A 308 7.02 0.38 -3.88
CA ARG A 308 5.66 0.71 -3.46
C ARG A 308 4.76 0.70 -4.68
N GLN A 309 3.85 -0.26 -4.69
CA GLN A 309 2.92 -0.51 -5.79
C GLN A 309 1.54 0.05 -5.42
N TYR A 310 0.98 0.90 -6.27
CA TYR A 310 -0.39 1.40 -6.13
C TYR A 310 -1.15 1.20 -7.45
N GLY A 311 -2.11 0.27 -7.49
CA GLY A 311 -2.95 -0.01 -8.66
C GLY A 311 -3.05 -1.50 -9.01
N THR A 312 -4.15 -1.89 -9.66
CA THR A 312 -4.33 -3.21 -10.26
C THR A 312 -3.39 -3.40 -11.44
N GLY A 313 -2.69 -4.54 -11.54
CA GLY A 313 -1.89 -4.90 -12.71
C GLY A 313 -0.52 -4.23 -12.90
N SER A 314 -0.06 -3.36 -12.00
CA SER A 314 1.29 -2.75 -12.12
C SER A 314 2.42 -3.75 -11.84
N THR A 315 3.52 -3.68 -12.60
CA THR A 315 4.66 -4.62 -12.49
C THR A 315 5.95 -3.87 -12.10
N LEU A 316 6.71 -4.44 -11.15
CA LEU A 316 8.00 -3.91 -10.68
C LEU A 316 9.09 -5.00 -10.83
N SER A 317 10.17 -4.73 -11.55
CA SER A 317 11.29 -5.69 -11.72
C SER A 317 12.67 -5.01 -11.61
N GLY A 318 13.08 -4.62 -10.40
CA GLY A 318 14.34 -3.89 -10.18
C GLY A 318 14.42 -3.25 -8.79
N GLY A 319 15.60 -2.75 -8.40
CA GLY A 319 15.77 -2.02 -7.14
C GLY A 319 15.32 -0.56 -7.24
N GLY A 320 14.56 -0.07 -6.26
CA GLY A 320 14.23 1.36 -6.09
C GLY A 320 13.17 1.92 -7.06
N LEU A 321 12.12 1.16 -7.34
CA LEU A 321 11.09 1.48 -8.35
C LEU A 321 9.82 2.11 -7.76
N LEU A 322 9.13 2.91 -8.56
CA LEU A 322 7.79 3.45 -8.24
C LEU A 322 6.84 3.26 -9.43
N ALA A 323 5.73 2.53 -9.23
CA ALA A 323 4.65 2.41 -10.22
C ALA A 323 3.30 2.75 -9.57
N ILE A 324 2.61 3.76 -10.12
CA ILE A 324 1.32 4.24 -9.62
C ILE A 324 0.37 4.44 -10.81
N GLY A 325 -0.76 3.74 -10.82
CA GLY A 325 -1.77 3.78 -11.89
C GLY A 325 -2.11 2.38 -12.40
N ASP A 326 -3.31 2.22 -12.95
CA ASP A 326 -3.76 0.95 -13.54
C ASP A 326 -2.84 0.57 -14.71
N GLY A 327 -2.25 -0.62 -14.66
CA GLY A 327 -1.30 -1.08 -15.68
C GLY A 327 0.03 -0.30 -15.78
N ALA A 328 0.40 0.52 -14.78
CA ALA A 328 1.69 1.21 -14.77
C ALA A 328 2.87 0.21 -14.69
N TYR A 329 3.91 0.42 -15.51
CA TYR A 329 4.97 -0.55 -15.76
C TYR A 329 6.35 0.06 -15.54
N ALA A 330 6.96 -0.19 -14.36
CA ALA A 330 8.30 0.31 -14.03
C ALA A 330 9.27 -0.87 -13.90
N THR A 331 10.16 -1.05 -14.88
CA THR A 331 11.09 -2.22 -14.92
C THR A 331 12.56 -1.85 -14.96
N GLY A 332 12.92 -0.62 -15.32
CA GLY A 332 14.30 -0.18 -15.27
C GLY A 332 14.75 0.15 -13.86
N SER A 333 15.97 -0.22 -13.46
CA SER A 333 16.49 0.09 -12.11
C SER A 333 16.35 1.58 -11.77
N ARG A 334 15.80 1.92 -10.59
CA ARG A 334 15.48 3.30 -10.17
C ARG A 334 14.48 4.04 -11.07
N SER A 335 13.61 3.34 -11.80
CA SER A 335 12.61 3.97 -12.66
C SER A 335 11.31 4.36 -11.94
N ILE A 336 10.63 5.36 -12.49
CA ILE A 336 9.34 5.87 -12.00
C ILE A 336 8.33 5.83 -13.15
N ALA A 337 7.17 5.22 -12.93
CA ALA A 337 6.01 5.23 -13.81
C ALA A 337 4.77 5.72 -13.03
N LEU A 338 4.22 6.87 -13.40
CA LEU A 338 3.06 7.48 -12.75
C LEU A 338 2.00 7.84 -13.79
N GLY A 339 0.88 7.14 -13.79
CA GLY A 339 -0.21 7.27 -14.76
C GLY A 339 -0.71 5.90 -15.25
N SER A 340 -1.96 5.83 -15.70
CA SER A 340 -2.52 4.61 -16.29
C SER A 340 -1.71 4.20 -17.52
N SER A 341 -1.34 2.93 -17.63
CA SER A 341 -0.50 2.37 -18.70
C SER A 341 0.81 3.12 -18.97
N SER A 342 1.33 3.87 -17.99
CA SER A 342 2.65 4.51 -18.08
C SER A 342 3.76 3.45 -18.06
N SER A 343 4.82 3.64 -18.83
CA SER A 343 5.91 2.66 -18.98
C SER A 343 7.28 3.31 -18.82
N SER A 344 8.05 2.82 -17.86
CA SER A 344 9.38 3.31 -17.50
C SER A 344 10.36 2.15 -17.43
N THR A 345 10.92 1.79 -18.58
CA THR A 345 11.74 0.58 -18.77
C THR A 345 13.25 0.86 -18.73
N GLY A 346 13.65 2.12 -18.86
CA GLY A 346 15.04 2.54 -18.79
C GLY A 346 15.61 2.61 -17.37
N THR A 347 16.91 2.37 -17.21
CA THR A 347 17.56 2.61 -15.91
C THR A 347 17.54 4.10 -15.58
N GLY A 348 16.98 4.46 -14.42
CA GLY A 348 16.80 5.84 -13.99
C GLY A 348 15.78 6.63 -14.82
N SER A 349 14.89 5.96 -15.56
CA SER A 349 13.89 6.62 -16.40
C SER A 349 12.68 7.12 -15.61
N VAL A 350 11.98 8.12 -16.16
CA VAL A 350 10.78 8.70 -15.53
C VAL A 350 9.67 8.83 -16.58
N ALA A 351 8.55 8.14 -16.37
CA ALA A 351 7.33 8.27 -17.16
C ALA A 351 6.22 8.85 -16.28
N LEU A 352 5.68 10.01 -16.64
CA LEU A 352 4.64 10.74 -15.90
C LEU A 352 3.52 11.14 -16.86
N GLY A 353 2.36 10.52 -16.73
CA GLY A 353 1.18 10.74 -17.57
C GLY A 353 0.54 9.43 -18.02
N ASP A 354 -0.74 9.47 -18.37
CA ASP A 354 -1.42 8.33 -18.99
C ASP A 354 -0.71 7.96 -20.30
N ASN A 355 -0.36 6.68 -20.49
CA ASN A 355 0.39 6.18 -21.64
C ASN A 355 1.77 6.84 -21.89
N ALA A 356 2.37 7.51 -20.90
CA ALA A 356 3.72 8.07 -21.03
C ALA A 356 4.78 6.94 -21.08
N GLN A 357 5.80 7.07 -21.94
CA GLN A 357 6.78 6.02 -22.22
C GLN A 357 8.22 6.55 -22.15
N ALA A 358 8.96 6.15 -21.12
CA ALA A 358 10.39 6.44 -20.97
C ALA A 358 11.19 5.13 -21.13
N LEU A 359 11.69 4.89 -22.34
CA LEU A 359 12.08 3.55 -22.79
C LEU A 359 13.57 3.23 -22.58
N ALA A 360 14.41 4.26 -22.50
CA ALA A 360 15.87 4.11 -22.45
C ALA A 360 16.51 4.71 -21.18
N MET A 361 17.80 4.45 -20.98
CA MET A 361 18.55 4.91 -19.80
C MET A 361 18.49 6.44 -19.64
N SER A 362 18.17 6.88 -18.43
CA SER A 362 18.05 8.30 -18.06
C SER A 362 17.08 9.10 -18.95
N SER A 363 16.10 8.43 -19.58
CA SER A 363 15.06 9.09 -20.38
C SER A 363 13.92 9.60 -19.50
N ALA A 364 13.25 10.66 -19.93
CA ALA A 364 12.11 11.23 -19.21
C ALA A 364 10.97 11.59 -20.16
N ALA A 365 9.80 10.99 -19.95
CA ALA A 365 8.57 11.25 -20.68
C ALA A 365 7.52 11.84 -19.72
N LEU A 366 7.20 13.11 -19.89
CA LEU A 366 6.39 13.91 -18.97
C LEU A 366 5.20 14.51 -19.72
N GLY A 367 4.07 13.81 -19.73
CA GLY A 367 2.83 14.20 -20.40
C GLY A 367 2.06 12.98 -20.92
N VAL A 368 0.75 13.14 -21.13
CA VAL A 368 -0.10 12.07 -21.66
C VAL A 368 0.37 11.67 -23.05
N GLY A 369 0.64 10.37 -23.26
CA GLY A 369 1.14 9.80 -24.50
C GLY A 369 2.53 10.29 -24.94
N SER A 370 3.31 10.91 -24.04
CA SER A 370 4.68 11.34 -24.36
C SER A 370 5.64 10.14 -24.49
N ILE A 371 6.63 10.24 -25.37
CA ILE A 371 7.59 9.17 -25.66
C ILE A 371 9.02 9.73 -25.61
N ALA A 372 9.85 9.18 -24.73
CA ALA A 372 11.28 9.39 -24.66
C ALA A 372 11.99 8.07 -24.99
N GLU A 373 12.35 7.89 -26.26
CA GLU A 373 12.72 6.58 -26.81
C GLU A 373 14.20 6.25 -26.59
N GLN A 374 15.08 7.25 -26.66
CA GLN A 374 16.54 7.06 -26.64
C GLN A 374 17.21 7.53 -25.34
N ALA A 375 18.47 7.14 -25.13
CA ALA A 375 19.19 7.47 -23.91
C ALA A 375 19.34 8.99 -23.70
N GLY A 376 19.08 9.43 -22.47
CA GLY A 376 19.15 10.86 -22.10
C GLY A 376 18.14 11.76 -22.79
N SER A 377 17.13 11.21 -23.47
CA SER A 377 16.07 11.98 -24.13
C SER A 377 15.04 12.53 -23.14
N LEU A 378 14.48 13.70 -23.43
CA LEU A 378 13.44 14.36 -22.64
C LEU A 378 12.26 14.73 -23.53
N ALA A 379 11.11 14.09 -23.31
CA ALA A 379 9.83 14.48 -23.89
C ALA A 379 8.96 15.13 -22.81
N LEU A 380 8.60 16.39 -23.00
CA LEU A 380 7.76 17.17 -22.08
C LEU A 380 6.57 17.76 -22.85
N GLY A 381 5.35 17.36 -22.50
CA GLY A 381 4.12 17.78 -23.15
C GLY A 381 3.24 16.62 -23.60
N ASN A 382 1.99 16.92 -23.96
CA ASN A 382 1.06 15.92 -24.49
C ASN A 382 1.58 15.44 -25.86
N SER A 383 1.72 14.12 -26.05
CA SER A 383 2.23 13.50 -27.28
C SER A 383 3.60 14.02 -27.75
N ALA A 384 4.42 14.56 -26.85
CA ALA A 384 5.80 14.95 -27.18
C ALA A 384 6.65 13.70 -27.44
N ASN A 385 7.49 13.73 -28.48
CA ASN A 385 8.30 12.59 -28.91
C ASN A 385 9.78 12.98 -29.01
N ALA A 386 10.60 12.52 -28.06
CA ALA A 386 12.05 12.67 -28.08
C ALA A 386 12.68 11.35 -28.57
N LEU A 387 12.93 11.28 -29.88
CA LEU A 387 13.31 10.06 -30.61
C LEU A 387 14.82 9.94 -30.80
N GLY A 388 15.58 11.03 -30.66
CA GLY A 388 17.05 11.03 -30.75
C GLY A 388 17.75 10.89 -29.40
N THR A 389 18.99 10.40 -29.39
CA THR A 389 19.83 10.35 -28.18
C THR A 389 20.12 11.77 -27.70
N TYR A 390 19.96 12.05 -26.41
CA TYR A 390 20.08 13.40 -25.82
C TYR A 390 19.19 14.46 -26.49
N SER A 391 18.10 14.06 -27.14
CA SER A 391 17.14 14.99 -27.73
C SER A 391 16.18 15.54 -26.68
N VAL A 392 15.66 16.76 -26.93
CA VAL A 392 14.65 17.41 -26.08
C VAL A 392 13.46 17.80 -26.95
N ALA A 393 12.27 17.32 -26.58
CA ALA A 393 11.01 17.63 -27.25
C ALA A 393 10.02 18.28 -26.28
N LEU A 394 9.64 19.53 -26.53
CA LEU A 394 8.68 20.29 -25.73
C LEU A 394 7.37 20.52 -26.51
N ASN A 395 6.38 19.64 -26.33
CA ASN A 395 5.17 19.56 -27.20
C ASN A 395 5.56 19.55 -28.70
N ALA A 396 6.48 18.66 -29.06
CA ALA A 396 7.13 18.63 -30.38
C ALA A 396 7.66 17.22 -30.68
N ILE A 397 8.29 17.03 -31.85
CA ILE A 397 8.95 15.79 -32.25
C ILE A 397 10.43 16.09 -32.47
N ALA A 398 11.33 15.54 -31.67
CA ALA A 398 12.78 15.69 -31.80
C ALA A 398 13.40 14.40 -32.34
N GLY A 399 13.65 14.35 -33.66
CA GLY A 399 14.11 13.16 -34.38
C GLY A 399 15.63 12.95 -34.33
N GLY A 400 16.40 14.03 -34.46
CA GLY A 400 17.86 13.97 -34.52
C GLY A 400 18.53 13.75 -33.16
N ASN A 401 19.72 13.14 -33.15
CA ASN A 401 20.56 13.09 -31.95
C ASN A 401 20.98 14.51 -31.53
N TYR A 402 21.01 14.80 -30.23
CA TYR A 402 21.31 16.13 -29.69
C TYR A 402 20.37 17.26 -30.18
N SER A 403 19.22 16.91 -30.74
CA SER A 403 18.28 17.90 -31.29
C SER A 403 17.40 18.54 -30.21
N PHE A 404 16.91 19.75 -30.49
CA PHE A 404 15.97 20.47 -29.63
C PHE A 404 14.72 20.85 -30.44
N ALA A 405 13.55 20.42 -29.98
CA ALA A 405 12.27 20.71 -30.58
C ALA A 405 11.34 21.37 -29.56
N ALA A 406 10.67 22.46 -29.93
CA ALA A 406 9.64 23.05 -29.09
C ALA A 406 8.46 23.58 -29.93
N THR A 407 7.25 23.53 -29.37
CA THR A 407 6.04 24.14 -29.96
C THR A 407 5.82 23.68 -31.42
N ASN A 408 5.60 22.38 -31.63
CA ASN A 408 5.48 21.74 -32.96
C ASN A 408 6.73 21.79 -33.87
N GLY A 409 7.92 22.12 -33.35
CA GLY A 409 9.16 22.00 -34.12
C GLY A 409 9.48 20.55 -34.49
N ILE A 410 10.14 20.36 -35.64
CA ILE A 410 10.59 19.04 -36.13
C ILE A 410 12.04 19.14 -36.63
N PRO A 411 13.04 18.83 -35.78
CA PRO A 411 14.43 18.68 -36.15
C PRO A 411 14.77 17.21 -36.46
N GLU A 412 15.24 16.96 -37.68
CA GLU A 412 15.68 15.62 -38.14
C GLU A 412 17.21 15.47 -38.07
N GLY A 413 17.97 16.56 -38.21
CA GLY A 413 19.43 16.56 -38.21
C GLY A 413 20.07 16.44 -36.82
N VAL A 414 21.33 16.01 -36.78
CA VAL A 414 22.13 15.97 -35.54
C VAL A 414 22.40 17.39 -35.04
N GLY A 415 22.07 17.66 -33.78
CA GLY A 415 22.23 18.99 -33.18
C GLY A 415 21.27 20.06 -33.75
N ALA A 416 20.26 19.67 -34.54
CA ALA A 416 19.32 20.61 -35.12
C ALA A 416 18.36 21.19 -34.07
N THR A 417 17.96 22.45 -34.28
CA THR A 417 17.03 23.18 -33.40
C THR A 417 15.81 23.62 -34.20
N ALA A 418 14.62 23.22 -33.75
CA ALA A 418 13.35 23.59 -34.37
C ALA A 418 12.36 24.13 -33.34
N ILE A 419 11.91 25.37 -33.51
CA ILE A 419 10.96 26.02 -32.59
C ILE A 419 9.84 26.69 -33.39
N GLY A 420 8.59 26.42 -33.02
CA GLY A 420 7.42 27.14 -33.53
C GLY A 420 6.96 26.63 -34.89
N ALA A 421 6.73 25.34 -35.05
CA ALA A 421 6.45 24.71 -36.35
C ALA A 421 7.57 24.87 -37.40
N GLY A 422 8.81 25.14 -36.96
CA GLY A 422 10.00 25.10 -37.80
C GLY A 422 10.40 23.65 -38.17
N TYR A 423 10.97 23.49 -39.37
CA TYR A 423 11.45 22.22 -39.92
C TYR A 423 12.96 22.30 -40.17
N ALA A 424 13.75 21.57 -39.39
CA ALA A 424 15.22 21.62 -39.41
C ALA A 424 15.80 20.27 -39.85
N VAL A 425 16.11 20.13 -41.14
CA VAL A 425 16.31 18.81 -41.77
C VAL A 425 17.72 18.25 -41.58
N GLY A 426 18.75 19.11 -41.58
CA GLY A 426 20.13 18.63 -41.57
C GLY A 426 20.94 19.05 -40.35
N ASP A 427 22.15 18.52 -40.25
CA ASP A 427 23.01 18.68 -39.08
C ASP A 427 23.30 20.16 -38.78
N GLY A 428 23.11 20.53 -37.50
CA GLY A 428 23.30 21.89 -37.00
C GLY A 428 22.31 22.93 -37.56
N SER A 429 21.27 22.52 -38.29
CA SER A 429 20.28 23.46 -38.82
C SER A 429 19.42 24.07 -37.71
N ILE A 430 19.11 25.36 -37.87
CA ILE A 430 18.27 26.11 -36.94
C ILE A 430 17.05 26.63 -37.71
N ALA A 431 15.85 26.31 -37.25
CA ALA A 431 14.57 26.83 -37.74
C ALA A 431 13.78 27.36 -36.55
N ILE A 432 13.79 28.67 -36.34
CA ILE A 432 13.14 29.32 -35.20
C ILE A 432 12.22 30.40 -35.76
N GLY A 433 10.94 30.09 -35.82
CA GLY A 433 9.98 30.95 -36.48
C GLY A 433 8.82 30.12 -37.02
N GLY A 434 7.63 30.70 -36.99
CA GLY A 434 6.41 30.07 -37.49
C GLY A 434 6.60 29.56 -38.91
N TRP A 435 6.55 28.24 -39.12
CA TRP A 435 6.56 27.62 -40.46
C TRP A 435 7.87 27.78 -41.25
N ASP A 436 9.00 27.83 -40.55
CA ASP A 436 10.31 27.91 -41.17
C ASP A 436 10.83 26.60 -41.75
N MET A 437 11.71 26.70 -42.75
CA MET A 437 12.45 25.55 -43.29
C MET A 437 13.95 25.84 -43.36
N SER A 438 14.76 24.98 -42.71
CA SER A 438 16.21 25.08 -42.69
C SER A 438 16.83 23.79 -43.23
N VAL A 439 17.49 23.88 -44.38
CA VAL A 439 18.13 22.77 -45.10
C VAL A 439 19.61 23.08 -45.34
N PRO A 440 20.55 22.43 -44.63
CA PRO A 440 21.97 22.72 -44.78
C PRO A 440 22.60 22.01 -45.98
N GLY A 441 23.68 22.61 -46.50
CA GLY A 441 24.68 21.99 -47.37
C GLY A 441 25.99 21.74 -46.62
N TYR A 442 26.84 20.85 -47.14
CA TYR A 442 28.13 20.56 -46.52
C TYR A 442 29.06 21.81 -46.51
N PRO A 443 29.76 22.19 -45.42
CA PRO A 443 29.99 21.38 -44.22
C PRO A 443 29.17 21.69 -42.94
N GLN A 444 28.25 22.67 -42.84
CA GLN A 444 27.34 22.82 -41.67
C GLN A 444 26.19 23.81 -41.91
N GLY A 445 25.03 23.59 -41.24
CA GLY A 445 24.09 24.59 -40.71
C GLY A 445 23.59 25.75 -41.59
N SER A 446 22.32 25.68 -41.98
CA SER A 446 21.49 26.82 -42.37
C SER A 446 20.71 27.36 -41.16
N THR A 447 20.30 28.62 -41.20
CA THR A 447 19.57 29.28 -40.11
C THR A 447 18.38 30.06 -40.65
N SER A 448 17.18 29.67 -40.24
CA SER A 448 15.93 30.38 -40.51
C SER A 448 15.43 30.95 -39.18
N LEU A 449 15.23 32.27 -39.10
CA LEU A 449 14.80 32.99 -37.89
C LEU A 449 13.53 33.83 -38.09
N GLY A 450 13.16 34.13 -39.33
CA GLY A 450 11.95 34.90 -39.65
C GLY A 450 10.70 34.04 -39.54
N VAL A 451 9.51 34.58 -39.79
CA VAL A 451 8.27 33.79 -39.92
C VAL A 451 8.02 33.48 -41.40
N HIS A 452 7.75 32.21 -41.74
CA HIS A 452 7.71 31.69 -43.11
C HIS A 452 9.02 31.92 -43.88
N SER A 453 10.16 31.84 -43.19
CA SER A 453 11.47 32.00 -43.79
C SER A 453 12.02 30.66 -44.28
N THR A 454 12.93 30.70 -45.24
CA THR A 454 13.57 29.49 -45.77
C THR A 454 15.05 29.74 -45.98
N ALA A 455 15.89 28.94 -45.34
CA ALA A 455 17.34 28.95 -45.51
C ALA A 455 17.82 27.61 -46.09
N ILE A 456 18.38 27.63 -47.30
CA ILE A 456 18.85 26.42 -48.02
C ILE A 456 20.29 26.60 -48.49
N GLY A 457 21.26 25.94 -47.89
CA GLY A 457 22.64 25.99 -48.38
C GLY A 457 23.73 25.73 -47.34
N GLY A 458 24.98 25.87 -47.77
CA GLY A 458 26.17 25.58 -46.95
C GLY A 458 26.39 26.58 -45.80
N LEU A 459 27.54 26.44 -45.13
CA LEU A 459 27.92 27.20 -43.92
C LEU A 459 27.33 28.62 -43.86
N LEU A 460 26.43 28.86 -42.90
CA LEU A 460 25.85 30.17 -42.55
C LEU A 460 24.92 30.80 -43.62
N ALA A 461 24.15 30.00 -44.35
CA ALA A 461 22.98 30.53 -45.04
C ALA A 461 21.91 30.94 -44.02
N THR A 462 21.63 32.24 -43.89
CA THR A 462 20.74 32.83 -42.88
C THR A 462 19.56 33.57 -43.52
N ALA A 463 18.34 33.24 -43.10
CA ALA A 463 17.09 33.92 -43.45
C ALA A 463 16.51 34.55 -42.17
N GLU A 464 16.76 35.84 -41.94
CA GLU A 464 16.40 36.53 -40.67
C GLU A 464 15.05 37.25 -40.73
N GLY A 465 14.65 37.77 -41.90
CA GLY A 465 13.39 38.48 -42.07
C GLY A 465 12.19 37.55 -42.29
N ASP A 466 10.99 38.00 -41.97
CA ASP A 466 9.74 37.33 -42.31
C ASP A 466 9.61 37.18 -43.83
N TYR A 467 9.11 36.03 -44.28
CA TYR A 467 8.94 35.68 -45.70
C TYR A 467 10.24 35.75 -46.52
N THR A 468 11.40 35.55 -45.90
CA THR A 468 12.69 35.58 -46.61
C THR A 468 13.09 34.23 -47.17
N PHE A 469 13.86 34.27 -48.27
CA PHE A 469 14.51 33.10 -48.84
C PHE A 469 16.02 33.37 -48.95
N ALA A 470 16.84 32.59 -48.26
CA ALA A 470 18.30 32.63 -48.38
C ALA A 470 18.79 31.30 -48.94
N SER A 471 19.58 31.34 -50.02
CA SER A 471 20.20 30.13 -50.54
C SER A 471 21.62 30.30 -51.03
N GLY A 472 22.48 29.36 -50.63
CA GLY A 472 23.88 29.28 -51.06
C GLY A 472 24.86 29.21 -49.90
N TYR A 473 26.03 29.83 -50.03
CA TYR A 473 27.11 29.75 -49.02
C TYR A 473 27.31 31.11 -48.36
N MET A 474 27.19 31.19 -47.03
CA MET A 474 27.29 32.45 -46.26
C MET A 474 26.38 33.58 -46.78
N THR A 475 25.17 33.24 -47.22
CA THR A 475 24.17 34.23 -47.65
C THR A 475 23.35 34.71 -46.46
N ASN A 476 23.13 36.01 -46.29
CA ASN A 476 22.27 36.57 -45.24
C ASN A 476 21.13 37.44 -45.83
N ALA A 477 19.90 36.96 -45.72
CA ALA A 477 18.66 37.65 -46.08
C ALA A 477 18.01 38.31 -44.85
N THR A 478 18.21 39.61 -44.67
CA THR A 478 17.79 40.34 -43.46
C THR A 478 16.48 41.11 -43.61
N ALA A 479 16.17 41.65 -44.79
CA ALA A 479 14.95 42.45 -44.97
C ALA A 479 13.72 41.56 -45.16
N ALA A 480 12.57 41.91 -44.57
CA ALA A 480 11.31 41.20 -44.80
C ALA A 480 11.04 41.03 -46.31
N TYR A 481 10.52 39.88 -46.74
CA TYR A 481 10.21 39.54 -48.14
C TYR A 481 11.43 39.48 -49.08
N SER A 482 12.67 39.52 -48.56
CA SER A 482 13.86 39.48 -49.40
C SER A 482 14.25 38.06 -49.85
N THR A 483 14.77 37.97 -51.07
CA THR A 483 15.36 36.74 -51.64
C THR A 483 16.85 36.97 -51.87
N VAL A 484 17.70 36.13 -51.27
CA VAL A 484 19.15 36.20 -51.43
C VAL A 484 19.66 34.86 -51.95
N LEU A 485 20.42 34.90 -53.04
CA LEU A 485 21.05 33.72 -53.65
C LEU A 485 22.57 33.89 -53.75
N GLY A 486 23.33 32.80 -53.83
CA GLY A 486 24.74 32.81 -54.24
C GLY A 486 25.75 32.61 -53.12
N SER A 487 26.83 33.41 -53.10
CA SER A 487 27.91 33.26 -52.11
C SER A 487 28.26 34.60 -51.47
N SER A 488 28.39 34.62 -50.15
CA SER A 488 28.88 35.76 -49.35
C SER A 488 28.29 37.12 -49.80
N ASN A 489 26.97 37.29 -49.73
CA ASN A 489 26.34 38.57 -50.10
C ASN A 489 26.66 39.65 -49.06
N ARG A 490 26.85 40.88 -49.53
CA ARG A 490 26.95 42.05 -48.66
C ARG A 490 25.54 42.48 -48.24
N SER A 491 25.16 42.14 -47.01
CA SER A 491 23.85 42.52 -46.47
C SER A 491 23.65 44.05 -46.47
N ALA A 492 22.46 44.50 -46.84
CA ALA A 492 22.12 45.90 -47.09
C ALA A 492 22.15 46.82 -45.85
N SER A 493 22.34 46.26 -44.65
CA SER A 493 22.58 47.05 -43.42
C SER A 493 23.79 47.99 -43.54
N GLY A 494 24.69 47.76 -44.50
CA GLY A 494 25.83 48.63 -44.82
C GLY A 494 25.62 49.64 -45.97
N LEU A 495 24.42 49.73 -46.56
CA LEU A 495 24.13 50.60 -47.73
C LEU A 495 23.08 51.69 -47.47
N TYR A 496 22.20 51.54 -46.46
CA TYR A 496 21.17 52.53 -46.12
C TYR A 496 21.18 52.86 -44.62
N LEU A 497 21.11 54.15 -44.30
CA LEU A 497 21.31 54.76 -42.97
C LEU A 497 20.20 54.46 -41.92
N ALA A 498 19.40 53.41 -42.09
CA ALA A 498 18.33 53.01 -41.17
C ALA A 498 18.42 51.50 -40.83
N PRO A 499 18.08 51.09 -39.59
CA PRO A 499 18.00 49.67 -39.24
C PRO A 499 17.01 48.96 -40.16
N VAL A 500 17.39 47.80 -40.71
CA VAL A 500 16.53 46.96 -41.56
C VAL A 500 15.32 46.46 -40.75
N ASP A 501 14.12 46.44 -41.33
CA ASP A 501 12.90 45.92 -40.72
C ASP A 501 12.75 44.47 -41.13
N LEU A 502 12.70 43.61 -40.12
CA LEU A 502 12.62 42.17 -40.30
C LEU A 502 11.20 41.69 -40.61
N THR A 503 10.17 42.52 -40.38
CA THR A 503 8.77 42.08 -40.33
C THR A 503 7.86 42.75 -41.38
N THR A 504 8.15 43.98 -41.79
CA THR A 504 7.26 44.76 -42.67
C THR A 504 7.89 45.14 -44.02
N TRP A 505 7.05 45.35 -45.03
CA TRP A 505 7.50 45.80 -46.35
C TRP A 505 7.86 47.29 -46.33
N ARG A 506 9.10 47.64 -46.69
CA ARG A 506 9.55 49.03 -46.86
C ARG A 506 10.23 49.26 -48.20
N ASP A 507 9.68 50.13 -49.04
CA ASP A 507 10.09 50.35 -50.43
C ASP A 507 11.59 50.63 -50.66
N ASN A 508 12.28 51.19 -49.67
CA ASN A 508 13.71 51.51 -49.75
C ASN A 508 14.65 50.36 -49.31
N GLU A 509 14.11 49.19 -48.98
CA GLU A 509 14.88 48.01 -48.63
C GLU A 509 15.02 47.03 -49.79
N VAL A 510 15.91 46.07 -49.59
CA VAL A 510 16.16 45.00 -50.53
C VAL A 510 14.94 44.07 -50.67
N LEU A 511 14.68 43.72 -51.93
CA LEU A 511 13.78 42.66 -52.37
C LEU A 511 14.57 41.45 -52.89
N PHE A 512 15.66 41.66 -53.62
CA PHE A 512 16.46 40.57 -54.20
C PHE A 512 17.95 40.89 -54.22
N GLU A 513 18.78 39.91 -53.84
CA GLU A 513 20.25 39.97 -54.01
C GLU A 513 20.80 38.68 -54.61
N LEU A 514 21.84 38.84 -55.44
CA LEU A 514 22.69 37.75 -55.89
C LEU A 514 24.12 38.00 -55.39
N GLY A 515 24.53 37.29 -54.34
CA GLY A 515 25.88 37.33 -53.78
C GLY A 515 26.90 36.67 -54.69
N ASN A 516 28.05 37.31 -54.87
CA ASN A 516 29.22 36.79 -55.58
C ASN A 516 30.53 37.02 -54.80
N GLY A 517 30.41 37.16 -53.48
CA GLY A 517 31.54 37.30 -52.59
C GLY A 517 32.30 35.98 -52.42
N GLU A 518 33.53 36.10 -51.94
CA GLU A 518 34.39 34.94 -51.71
C GLU A 518 34.22 34.37 -50.30
N PRO A 519 34.51 33.06 -50.10
CA PRO A 519 34.21 32.37 -48.86
C PRO A 519 35.25 32.53 -47.73
N ASP A 520 36.18 33.49 -47.81
CA ASP A 520 37.33 33.60 -46.89
C ASP A 520 37.01 34.14 -45.46
N HIS A 521 35.71 34.31 -45.14
CA HIS A 521 35.20 34.90 -43.90
C HIS A 521 35.61 36.37 -43.62
N SER A 522 36.27 37.06 -44.55
CA SER A 522 36.63 38.47 -44.41
C SER A 522 35.46 39.37 -44.84
N PRO A 523 35.01 40.34 -43.99
CA PRO A 523 34.01 41.34 -44.37
C PRO A 523 34.31 42.09 -45.68
N ALA A 524 35.58 42.17 -46.07
CA ALA A 524 36.01 42.82 -47.31
C ALA A 524 35.69 42.01 -48.58
N GLN A 525 35.42 40.71 -48.46
CA GLN A 525 35.16 39.82 -49.60
C GLN A 525 33.67 39.60 -49.90
N TYR A 526 32.77 40.12 -49.06
CA TYR A 526 31.33 40.07 -49.32
C TYR A 526 30.96 41.04 -50.45
N SER A 527 30.24 40.55 -51.46
CA SER A 527 29.83 41.36 -52.61
C SER A 527 28.54 40.86 -53.24
N ASN A 528 27.81 41.78 -53.86
CA ASN A 528 26.56 41.49 -54.57
C ASN A 528 26.75 41.78 -56.06
N ALA A 529 26.54 40.77 -56.91
CA ALA A 529 26.44 40.95 -58.36
C ALA A 529 25.19 41.75 -58.74
N ILE A 530 24.08 41.49 -58.04
CA ILE A 530 22.77 42.13 -58.25
C ILE A 530 22.20 42.53 -56.89
N THR A 531 21.67 43.74 -56.79
CA THR A 531 20.83 44.18 -55.66
C THR A 531 19.62 44.93 -56.19
N THR A 532 18.42 44.45 -55.90
CA THR A 532 17.15 45.07 -56.26
C THR A 532 16.39 45.48 -55.01
N LEU A 533 15.96 46.73 -54.95
CA LEU A 533 15.12 47.27 -53.89
C LEU A 533 13.63 47.03 -54.18
N LYS A 534 12.81 47.07 -53.13
CA LYS A 534 11.35 46.90 -53.18
C LYS A 534 10.65 47.94 -54.06
N ASN A 535 11.21 49.14 -54.21
CA ASN A 535 10.75 50.16 -55.15
C ASN A 535 11.13 49.90 -56.62
N GLY A 536 11.75 48.76 -56.94
CA GLY A 536 12.14 48.37 -58.29
C GLY A 536 13.51 48.87 -58.75
N ARG A 537 14.25 49.61 -57.92
CA ARG A 537 15.61 50.06 -58.26
C ARG A 537 16.59 48.89 -58.18
N THR A 538 17.24 48.57 -59.31
CA THR A 538 18.27 47.52 -59.39
C THR A 538 19.67 48.11 -59.61
N THR A 539 20.65 47.56 -58.91
CA THR A 539 22.09 47.82 -59.07
C THR A 539 22.76 46.54 -59.56
N LEU A 540 23.62 46.68 -60.58
CA LEU A 540 24.50 45.62 -61.08
C LEU A 540 25.94 46.00 -60.74
N THR A 541 26.65 45.13 -60.02
CA THR A 541 28.05 45.36 -59.62
C THR A 541 28.96 44.37 -60.32
N ASN A 542 30.05 44.85 -60.91
CA ASN A 542 31.06 43.98 -61.51
C ASN A 542 32.31 43.89 -60.62
N LYS A 543 32.59 42.68 -60.11
CA LYS A 543 33.74 42.38 -59.25
C LYS A 543 35.09 42.40 -60.00
N TYR A 544 35.08 42.26 -61.33
CA TYR A 544 36.27 42.07 -62.16
C TYR A 544 36.64 43.25 -63.07
N TRP A 545 35.94 44.39 -62.99
CA TRP A 545 36.39 45.62 -63.66
C TRP A 545 37.43 46.33 -62.80
N VAL A 546 38.61 45.74 -62.75
CA VAL A 546 39.78 46.35 -62.14
C VAL A 546 40.54 47.07 -63.27
N SER A 547 40.26 48.35 -63.49
CA SER A 547 41.17 49.19 -64.29
C SER A 547 42.33 49.64 -63.39
N THR A 548 43.37 48.82 -63.26
CA THR A 548 44.54 49.06 -62.40
C THR A 548 45.65 49.93 -63.00
N THR A 549 45.41 50.62 -64.12
CA THR A 549 46.36 51.63 -64.61
C THR A 549 45.65 52.82 -65.25
N PRO A 550 45.96 54.08 -64.87
CA PRO A 550 45.63 55.23 -65.68
C PRO A 550 46.64 55.29 -66.84
N THR A 551 46.43 54.49 -67.89
CA THR A 551 47.24 54.57 -69.10
C THR A 551 46.33 54.68 -70.29
N VAL A 552 46.47 55.82 -70.96
CA VAL A 552 46.28 56.07 -72.40
C VAL A 552 45.39 55.06 -73.12
N VAL A 553 44.27 55.54 -73.63
CA VAL A 553 43.45 54.94 -74.69
C VAL A 553 44.32 54.08 -75.63
N PRO A 554 44.23 52.74 -75.61
CA PRO A 554 44.81 51.93 -76.64
C PRO A 554 43.92 52.08 -77.87
N SER A 555 44.40 52.85 -78.84
CA SER A 555 43.93 52.76 -80.20
C SER A 555 44.35 51.40 -80.77
N SER A 556 43.49 50.38 -80.64
CA SER A 556 43.36 49.27 -81.62
C SER A 556 42.47 48.17 -81.07
N THR A 557 41.38 47.91 -81.79
CA THR A 557 40.85 46.58 -82.14
C THR A 557 41.40 45.41 -81.33
N ASP A 558 40.65 44.97 -80.32
CA ASP A 558 40.36 43.54 -80.00
C ASP A 558 39.66 43.41 -78.65
N ALA A 559 38.42 43.93 -78.57
CA ALA A 559 37.44 43.46 -77.61
C ALA A 559 36.37 42.69 -78.38
N THR A 560 36.68 41.44 -78.69
CA THR A 560 35.76 40.45 -79.24
C THR A 560 34.68 40.10 -78.23
N SER A 561 33.42 40.29 -78.64
CA SER A 561 32.20 39.64 -78.13
C SER A 561 32.06 39.49 -76.60
N GLY A 562 31.52 40.53 -75.97
CA GLY A 562 30.93 40.49 -74.64
C GLY A 562 29.93 41.64 -74.51
N THR A 563 28.69 41.39 -74.92
CA THR A 563 27.58 42.33 -75.04
C THR A 563 27.40 43.23 -73.82
N ALA A 564 27.24 44.53 -74.09
CA ALA A 564 26.58 45.48 -73.24
C ALA A 564 25.22 44.96 -72.78
N LEU A 565 24.76 45.42 -71.62
CA LEU A 565 23.43 45.19 -71.05
C LEU A 565 22.33 45.16 -72.14
N ALA A 566 21.87 43.97 -72.51
CA ALA A 566 20.76 43.81 -73.43
C ALA A 566 19.46 43.89 -72.61
N VAL A 567 18.76 45.01 -72.70
CA VAL A 567 17.39 45.16 -72.20
C VAL A 567 16.47 45.05 -73.42
N GLU A 568 15.86 43.89 -73.65
CA GLU A 568 14.84 43.74 -74.70
C GLU A 568 13.48 44.22 -74.15
N GLY A 569 12.94 45.29 -74.74
CA GLY A 569 11.63 45.87 -74.40
C GLY A 569 11.63 47.40 -74.31
N HIS A 570 10.45 47.97 -74.06
CA HIS A 570 10.25 49.42 -73.86
C HIS A 570 11.12 49.89 -72.68
N THR A 571 12.26 50.50 -72.97
CA THR A 571 13.23 50.93 -71.95
C THR A 571 13.09 52.44 -71.76
N ASP A 572 12.34 52.87 -70.75
CA ASP A 572 12.20 54.29 -70.40
C ASP A 572 13.37 54.69 -69.48
N LEU A 573 14.46 55.19 -70.07
CA LEU A 573 15.63 55.71 -69.34
C LEU A 573 15.38 57.17 -68.94
N LYS A 574 14.90 57.44 -67.72
CA LYS A 574 14.78 58.81 -67.19
C LYS A 574 16.03 59.21 -66.39
N GLY A 575 16.68 60.31 -66.77
CA GLY A 575 17.84 60.92 -66.07
C GLY A 575 19.12 61.02 -66.92
N ASN A 576 20.25 61.34 -66.28
CA ASN A 576 21.58 61.37 -66.93
C ASN A 576 22.10 59.94 -67.13
N ALA A 577 21.67 59.27 -68.20
CA ALA A 577 22.22 57.98 -68.61
C ALA A 577 23.43 58.20 -69.54
N GLN A 578 24.63 57.83 -69.09
CA GLN A 578 25.80 57.74 -69.97
C GLN A 578 25.86 56.34 -70.58
N VAL A 579 25.65 56.25 -71.89
CA VAL A 579 25.83 55.01 -72.65
C VAL A 579 27.08 55.17 -73.51
N ALA A 580 28.12 54.38 -73.24
CA ALA A 580 29.38 54.41 -73.99
C ALA A 580 29.54 53.11 -74.82
N GLY A 581 30.07 53.22 -76.03
CA GLY A 581 30.22 52.12 -76.99
C GLY A 581 29.19 52.15 -78.13
N LYS A 582 29.18 51.12 -78.98
CA LYS A 582 28.22 50.99 -80.09
C LYS A 582 26.86 50.56 -79.55
N THR A 583 25.98 51.51 -79.27
CA THR A 583 24.61 51.27 -78.82
C THR A 583 23.67 51.23 -80.02
N THR A 584 22.93 50.14 -80.18
CA THR A 584 21.87 50.03 -81.20
C THR A 584 20.53 50.17 -80.49
N LEU A 585 19.80 51.26 -80.75
CA LEU A 585 18.44 51.49 -80.23
C LEU A 585 17.44 51.08 -81.33
N ASN A 586 16.85 49.90 -81.20
CA ASN A 586 15.87 49.38 -82.17
C ASN A 586 14.44 49.60 -81.63
N GLY A 587 13.59 50.29 -82.40
CA GLY A 587 12.20 50.61 -82.03
C GLY A 587 11.96 52.10 -81.78
N GLU A 588 10.73 52.47 -81.38
CA GLU A 588 10.35 53.85 -81.08
C GLU A 588 11.06 54.30 -79.78
N THR A 589 12.11 55.10 -79.92
CA THR A 589 12.96 55.56 -78.81
C THR A 589 12.80 57.07 -78.64
N THR A 590 12.15 57.51 -77.56
CA THR A 590 12.03 58.94 -77.22
C THR A 590 13.16 59.35 -76.29
N VAL A 591 14.01 60.29 -76.74
CA VAL A 591 15.08 60.87 -75.91
C VAL A 591 14.71 62.31 -75.56
N ASN A 592 14.30 62.55 -74.32
CA ASN A 592 13.91 63.89 -73.84
C ASN A 592 15.03 64.53 -73.01
N GLY A 593 15.34 65.81 -73.27
CA GLY A 593 16.33 66.60 -72.51
C GLY A 593 17.54 67.07 -73.33
N LYS A 594 18.54 67.65 -72.66
CA LYS A 594 19.80 68.09 -73.29
C LYS A 594 20.72 66.90 -73.50
N THR A 595 20.59 66.23 -74.64
CA THR A 595 21.40 65.06 -75.01
C THR A 595 22.60 65.49 -75.84
N VAL A 596 23.82 65.14 -75.40
CA VAL A 596 25.06 65.37 -76.15
C VAL A 596 25.50 64.06 -76.78
N LEU A 597 25.50 64.01 -78.12
CA LEU A 597 25.95 62.86 -78.90
C LEU A 597 27.34 63.18 -79.47
N ASN A 598 28.39 62.57 -78.92
CA ASN A 598 29.77 62.76 -79.39
C ASN A 598 30.19 61.56 -80.25
N GLY A 599 30.54 61.81 -81.53
CA GLY A 599 30.97 60.78 -82.49
C GLY A 599 30.14 60.74 -83.78
N GLU A 600 30.31 59.68 -84.59
CA GLU A 600 29.52 59.46 -85.80
C GLU A 600 28.11 58.96 -85.44
N VAL A 601 27.11 59.81 -85.68
CA VAL A 601 25.70 59.51 -85.45
C VAL A 601 25.07 59.13 -86.80
N ILE A 602 24.79 57.84 -87.01
CA ILE A 602 24.12 57.36 -88.21
C ILE A 602 22.62 57.26 -87.94
N MET A 603 21.84 58.20 -88.45
CA MET A 603 20.37 58.18 -88.41
C MET A 603 19.82 57.71 -89.75
N ALA A 604 19.15 56.56 -89.77
CA ALA A 604 18.38 56.12 -90.94
C ALA A 604 16.91 56.51 -90.74
N ASN A 605 16.35 57.33 -91.65
CA ASN A 605 14.96 57.80 -91.66
C ASN A 605 14.51 58.63 -90.43
N ALA A 606 15.17 59.76 -90.16
CA ALA A 606 14.66 60.74 -89.19
C ALA A 606 13.41 61.48 -89.74
N GLN A 607 12.34 61.59 -88.94
CA GLN A 607 11.24 62.54 -89.17
C GLN A 607 11.21 63.56 -88.02
N GLY A 608 11.65 64.80 -88.28
CA GLY A 608 11.63 65.91 -87.32
C GLY A 608 12.86 66.84 -87.41
N ASP A 609 12.77 68.01 -86.77
CA ASP A 609 13.87 68.99 -86.68
C ASP A 609 14.96 68.49 -85.72
N ILE A 610 16.21 68.43 -86.21
CA ILE A 610 17.39 68.02 -85.44
C ILE A 610 18.23 69.26 -85.13
N SER A 611 18.44 69.57 -83.85
CA SER A 611 19.40 70.61 -83.42
C SER A 611 20.64 69.95 -82.82
N MET A 612 21.79 70.09 -83.49
CA MET A 612 23.11 69.67 -82.99
C MET A 612 23.94 70.89 -82.62
N GLY A 613 24.30 71.03 -81.35
CA GLY A 613 25.24 72.06 -80.89
C GLY A 613 26.65 71.48 -80.85
N ILE A 614 27.58 72.02 -81.65
CA ILE A 614 29.01 71.74 -81.51
C ILE A 614 29.51 72.59 -80.33
N TYR A 615 29.97 71.95 -79.27
CA TYR A 615 30.75 72.61 -78.22
C TYR A 615 32.22 72.27 -78.48
N GLU A 616 33.06 73.30 -78.72
CA GLU A 616 34.52 73.17 -78.72
C GLU A 616 35.08 72.89 -77.33
#